data_AF-A0A7J3QVE5-F1
#
_entry.id   AF-A0A7J3QVE5-F1
#
_cell.length_a   1.000
_cell.length_b   1.000
_cell.length_c   1.000
_cell.angle_alpha   90.00
_cell.angle_beta   90.00
_cell.angle_gamma   90.00
#
_symmetry.space_group_name_H-M   'P 1'
#
loop_
_entity.id
_entity.type
_entity.pdbx_description
1 polymer ?
#
loop_
_entity_poly.entity_id
_entity_poly.type
_entity_poly.pdbx_seq_one_letter_code
_entity_poly.pdbx_strand_id
1 'polypeptide(L)'
;MQPINVYWCSEAASKFPQLAISIGTINGVVVERENAKIKELKGALYAEVRAQHNVEGLKENSVVRAYRDFYWRLGIDPTKIRPSGEALLRRVLHGGELPTISTAVDAYNLASMKTIIPISGFDRDTLHPPFNVRFAENGEPFTGIGMEKPMALTRNMLVLADSRKVLCIYPHRDADQTKITL
;
A
#
# COMPACT_ATOMS: atom_id res chain seq x y z
N MET A 1 21.88 10.38 -8.76
CA MET A 1 21.00 9.75 -7.74
C MET A 1 21.20 8.24 -7.86
N GLN A 2 21.51 7.52 -6.78
CA GLN A 2 21.64 6.05 -6.88
C GLN A 2 20.26 5.43 -7.15
N PRO A 3 20.15 4.45 -8.07
CA PRO A 3 18.89 3.77 -8.32
C PRO A 3 18.45 2.97 -7.09
N ILE A 4 17.17 3.04 -6.76
CA ILE A 4 16.57 2.14 -5.76
C ILE A 4 16.31 0.80 -6.45
N ASN A 5 17.02 -0.23 -6.02
CA ASN A 5 16.83 -1.59 -6.51
C ASN A 5 16.06 -2.41 -5.48
N VAL A 6 15.06 -3.15 -5.95
CA VAL A 6 14.35 -4.17 -5.16
C VAL A 6 14.67 -5.54 -5.72
N TYR A 7 15.19 -6.40 -4.86
CA TYR A 7 15.53 -7.77 -5.17
C TYR A 7 14.37 -8.70 -4.78
N TRP A 8 14.27 -9.82 -5.45
CA TRP A 8 13.23 -10.82 -5.23
C TRP A 8 13.89 -12.11 -4.80
N CYS A 9 13.45 -12.72 -3.69
CA CYS A 9 13.90 -14.06 -3.38
C CYS A 9 13.35 -15.06 -4.41
N SER A 10 14.10 -16.14 -4.67
CA SER A 10 13.74 -17.12 -5.70
C SER A 10 12.35 -17.70 -5.52
N GLU A 11 11.92 -17.92 -4.27
CA GLU A 11 10.59 -18.42 -3.96
C GLU A 11 9.50 -17.43 -4.36
N ALA A 12 9.65 -16.14 -4.00
CA ALA A 12 8.68 -15.11 -4.36
C ALA A 12 8.61 -14.90 -5.88
N ALA A 13 9.77 -14.85 -6.55
CA ALA A 13 9.85 -14.69 -8.00
C ALA A 13 9.20 -15.88 -8.74
N SER A 14 9.45 -17.11 -8.28
CA SER A 14 8.85 -18.31 -8.87
C SER A 14 7.34 -18.39 -8.59
N LYS A 15 6.90 -18.02 -7.38
CA LYS A 15 5.49 -18.11 -7.01
C LYS A 15 4.65 -17.01 -7.64
N PHE A 16 5.24 -15.85 -7.94
CA PHE A 16 4.54 -14.68 -8.48
C PHE A 16 5.28 -14.05 -9.67
N PRO A 17 5.44 -14.76 -10.80
CA PRO A 17 6.28 -14.31 -11.92
C PRO A 17 5.76 -13.05 -12.63
N GLN A 18 4.48 -12.70 -12.43
CA GLN A 18 3.84 -11.52 -13.01
C GLN A 18 3.76 -10.35 -12.02
N LEU A 19 4.16 -10.55 -10.76
CA LEU A 19 4.12 -9.47 -9.78
C LEU A 19 5.29 -8.53 -10.03
N ALA A 20 4.96 -7.25 -10.18
CA ALA A 20 5.93 -6.18 -10.36
C ALA A 20 5.72 -5.11 -9.29
N ILE A 21 6.81 -4.42 -8.95
CA ILE A 21 6.81 -3.25 -8.08
C ILE A 21 7.40 -2.09 -8.86
N SER A 22 6.69 -0.97 -8.86
CA SER A 22 7.19 0.31 -9.36
C SER A 22 7.60 1.19 -8.19
N ILE A 23 8.71 1.91 -8.33
CA ILE A 23 9.31 2.72 -7.28
C ILE A 23 9.62 4.10 -7.83
N GLY A 24 9.23 5.13 -7.08
CA GLY A 24 9.60 6.51 -7.36
C GLY A 24 10.18 7.16 -6.12
N THR A 25 11.08 8.13 -6.31
CA THR A 25 11.58 9.00 -5.25
C THR A 25 11.14 10.43 -5.53
N ILE A 26 10.45 11.03 -4.57
CA ILE A 26 10.06 12.44 -4.62
C ILE A 26 10.91 13.17 -3.58
N ASN A 27 11.65 14.19 -4.01
CA ASN A 27 12.51 14.99 -3.14
C ASN A 27 11.90 16.38 -2.94
N GLY A 28 12.28 17.05 -1.84
CA GLY A 28 11.78 18.39 -1.53
C GLY A 28 10.29 18.42 -1.21
N VAL A 29 9.75 17.33 -0.67
CA VAL A 29 8.35 17.26 -0.23
C VAL A 29 8.21 18.03 1.07
N VAL A 30 7.34 19.05 1.07
CA VAL A 30 6.88 19.70 2.30
C VAL A 30 5.64 18.96 2.75
N VAL A 31 5.73 18.24 3.86
CA VAL A 31 4.61 17.50 4.44
C VAL A 31 3.87 18.44 5.38
N GLU A 32 2.59 18.65 5.11
CA GLU A 32 1.72 19.46 5.95
C GLU A 32 0.56 18.58 6.41
N ARG A 33 -0.15 19.00 7.46
CA ARG A 33 -1.36 18.28 7.87
C ARG A 33 -2.41 18.28 6.77
N GLU A 34 -2.60 19.42 6.12
CA GLU A 34 -3.58 19.63 5.06
C GLU A 34 -3.31 20.98 4.37
N ASN A 35 -3.68 21.13 3.09
CA ASN A 35 -3.65 22.42 2.38
C ASN A 35 -4.79 22.52 1.34
N ALA A 36 -4.96 23.70 0.72
CA ALA A 36 -6.04 23.92 -0.24
C ALA A 36 -5.96 22.99 -1.47
N LYS A 37 -4.75 22.74 -1.97
CA LYS A 37 -4.52 21.90 -3.16
C LYS A 37 -4.96 20.45 -2.93
N ILE A 38 -4.63 19.87 -1.79
CA ILE A 38 -5.02 18.48 -1.50
C ILE A 38 -6.53 18.36 -1.24
N LYS A 39 -7.17 19.38 -0.66
CA LYS A 39 -8.64 19.43 -0.52
C LYS A 39 -9.35 19.46 -1.87
N GLU A 40 -8.90 20.33 -2.76
CA GLU A 40 -9.43 20.45 -4.12
C GLU A 40 -9.27 19.12 -4.88
N LEU A 41 -8.06 18.54 -4.81
CA LEU A 41 -7.78 17.24 -5.44
C LEU A 41 -8.66 16.12 -4.87
N LYS A 42 -8.86 16.07 -3.55
CA LYS A 42 -9.74 15.10 -2.89
C LYS A 42 -11.18 15.22 -3.42
N GLY A 43 -11.73 16.43 -3.48
CA GLY A 43 -13.07 16.68 -4.01
C GLY A 43 -13.23 16.27 -5.48
N ALA A 44 -12.28 16.68 -6.33
CA ALA A 44 -12.29 16.34 -7.75
C ALA A 44 -12.23 14.82 -7.98
N LEU A 45 -11.35 14.12 -7.27
CA LEU A 45 -11.22 12.67 -7.41
C LEU A 45 -12.41 11.91 -6.83
N TYR A 46 -13.06 12.40 -5.78
CA TYR A 46 -14.29 11.78 -5.27
C TYR A 46 -15.42 11.87 -6.29
N ALA A 47 -15.58 13.03 -6.92
CA ALA A 47 -16.56 13.20 -8.00
C ALA A 47 -16.25 12.27 -9.18
N GLU A 48 -14.97 12.20 -9.60
CA GLU A 48 -14.51 11.33 -10.68
C GLU A 48 -14.83 9.85 -10.41
N VAL A 49 -14.39 9.30 -9.28
CA VAL A 49 -14.55 7.86 -9.02
C VAL A 49 -16.01 7.46 -8.79
N ARG A 50 -16.84 8.36 -8.24
CA ARG A 50 -18.30 8.14 -8.09
C ARG A 50 -19.03 8.14 -9.43
N ALA A 51 -18.54 8.90 -10.41
CA ALA A 51 -19.11 8.89 -11.76
C ALA A 51 -18.69 7.65 -12.56
N GLN A 52 -17.50 7.11 -12.31
CA GLN A 52 -16.93 5.99 -13.08
C GLN A 52 -17.24 4.60 -12.50
N HIS A 53 -17.52 4.50 -11.19
CA HIS A 53 -17.64 3.22 -10.50
C HIS A 53 -18.88 3.13 -9.63
N ASN A 54 -19.40 1.92 -9.49
CA ASN A 54 -20.37 1.54 -8.46
C ASN A 54 -19.87 0.30 -7.72
N VAL A 55 -20.38 0.08 -6.51
CA VAL A 55 -19.87 -0.94 -5.59
C VAL A 55 -20.06 -2.35 -6.12
N GLU A 56 -21.20 -2.60 -6.78
CA GLU A 56 -21.63 -3.90 -7.31
C GLU A 56 -20.75 -4.33 -8.49
N GLY A 57 -20.35 -3.37 -9.33
CA GLY A 57 -19.51 -3.58 -10.51
C GLY A 57 -18.03 -3.80 -10.19
N LEU A 58 -17.56 -3.47 -8.98
CA LEU A 58 -16.14 -3.63 -8.64
C LEU A 58 -15.63 -5.07 -8.73
N LYS A 59 -16.50 -6.07 -8.48
CA LYS A 59 -16.11 -7.48 -8.62
C LYS A 59 -15.73 -7.84 -10.07
N GLU A 60 -16.21 -7.06 -11.04
CA GLU A 60 -15.91 -7.26 -12.47
C GLU A 60 -14.76 -6.38 -12.98
N ASN A 61 -14.22 -5.50 -12.13
CA ASN A 61 -13.08 -4.67 -12.48
C ASN A 61 -11.80 -5.52 -12.56
N SER A 62 -11.04 -5.40 -13.65
CA SER A 62 -9.85 -6.22 -13.89
C SER A 62 -8.74 -6.00 -12.85
N VAL A 63 -8.53 -4.75 -12.41
CA VAL A 63 -7.52 -4.41 -11.38
C VAL A 63 -7.92 -4.99 -10.04
N VAL A 64 -9.20 -4.87 -9.66
CA VAL A 64 -9.73 -5.50 -8.45
C VAL A 64 -9.51 -7.00 -8.47
N ARG A 65 -9.91 -7.69 -9.55
CA ARG A 65 -9.72 -9.15 -9.67
C ARG A 65 -8.24 -9.54 -9.56
N ALA A 66 -7.35 -8.83 -10.25
CA ALA A 66 -5.91 -9.11 -10.20
C ALA A 66 -5.36 -9.10 -8.76
N TYR A 67 -5.72 -8.09 -7.95
CA TYR A 67 -5.28 -8.03 -6.55
C TYR A 67 -5.99 -9.04 -5.64
N ARG A 68 -7.28 -9.33 -5.88
CA ARG A 68 -7.99 -10.38 -5.12
C ARG A 68 -7.40 -11.76 -5.38
N ASP A 69 -7.11 -12.10 -6.63
CA ASP A 69 -6.47 -13.36 -7.01
C ASP A 69 -5.07 -13.46 -6.41
N PHE A 70 -4.33 -12.36 -6.39
CA PHE A 70 -3.05 -12.28 -5.70
C PHE A 70 -3.17 -12.55 -4.20
N TYR A 71 -4.17 -11.95 -3.52
CA TYR A 71 -4.45 -12.20 -2.09
C TYR A 71 -4.81 -13.66 -1.83
N TRP A 72 -5.66 -14.26 -2.66
CA TRP A 72 -6.00 -15.68 -2.55
C TRP A 72 -4.77 -16.59 -2.65
N ARG A 73 -3.84 -16.30 -3.57
CA ARG A 73 -2.57 -17.05 -3.71
C ARG A 73 -1.62 -16.87 -2.52
N LEU A 74 -1.81 -15.81 -1.74
CA LEU A 74 -1.14 -15.60 -0.45
C LEU A 74 -1.89 -16.24 0.73
N GLY A 75 -3.07 -16.83 0.50
CA GLY A 75 -3.94 -17.36 1.55
C GLY A 75 -4.66 -16.28 2.36
N ILE A 76 -4.72 -15.05 1.84
CA ILE A 76 -5.45 -13.94 2.44
C ILE A 76 -6.83 -13.90 1.79
N ASP A 77 -7.90 -13.89 2.60
CA ASP A 77 -9.26 -13.72 2.10
C ASP A 77 -9.52 -12.24 1.77
N PRO A 78 -9.56 -11.84 0.48
CA PRO A 78 -9.75 -10.45 0.08
C PRO A 78 -11.14 -9.90 0.40
N THR A 79 -12.11 -10.74 0.77
CA THR A 79 -13.44 -10.27 1.21
C THR A 79 -13.41 -9.77 2.65
N LYS A 80 -12.50 -10.32 3.47
CA LYS A 80 -12.23 -9.91 4.86
C LYS A 80 -11.14 -8.83 4.91
N ILE A 81 -10.06 -9.03 4.17
CA ILE A 81 -8.90 -8.12 4.13
C ILE A 81 -8.72 -7.62 2.71
N ARG A 82 -9.33 -6.48 2.40
CA ARG A 82 -9.26 -5.90 1.04
C ARG A 82 -7.89 -5.27 0.74
N PRO A 83 -7.41 -5.34 -0.51
CA PRO A 83 -6.33 -4.49 -1.00
C PRO A 83 -6.67 -3.01 -0.78
N SER A 84 -5.67 -2.17 -0.47
CA SER A 84 -5.90 -0.78 -0.06
C SER A 84 -6.61 0.05 -1.14
N GLY A 85 -6.23 -0.07 -2.41
CA GLY A 85 -6.91 0.62 -3.52
C GLY A 85 -8.41 0.33 -3.59
N GLU A 86 -8.80 -0.95 -3.50
CA GLU A 86 -10.21 -1.35 -3.45
C GLU A 86 -10.91 -0.84 -2.18
N ALA A 87 -10.26 -0.97 -1.02
CA ALA A 87 -10.84 -0.56 0.26
C ALA A 87 -11.13 0.95 0.30
N LEU A 88 -10.19 1.77 -0.19
CA LEU A 88 -10.33 3.22 -0.28
C LEU A 88 -11.45 3.61 -1.26
N LEU A 89 -11.48 3.00 -2.45
CA LEU A 89 -12.51 3.27 -3.44
C LEU A 89 -13.91 2.93 -2.91
N ARG A 90 -14.08 1.74 -2.32
CA ARG A 90 -15.36 1.33 -1.73
C ARG A 90 -15.84 2.29 -0.65
N ARG A 91 -14.94 2.79 0.21
CA ARG A 91 -15.28 3.75 1.25
C ARG A 91 -15.94 5.02 0.66
N VAL A 92 -15.38 5.54 -0.43
CA VAL A 92 -15.91 6.74 -1.10
C VAL A 92 -17.21 6.47 -1.86
N LEU A 93 -17.34 5.30 -2.49
CA LEU A 93 -18.57 4.88 -3.16
C LEU A 93 -19.74 4.63 -2.20
N HIS A 94 -19.46 4.23 -0.95
CA HIS A 94 -20.45 4.15 0.12
C HIS A 94 -20.79 5.51 0.74
N GLY A 95 -20.34 6.62 0.15
CA GLY A 95 -20.63 7.98 0.63
C GLY A 95 -19.71 8.47 1.75
N GLY A 96 -18.73 7.68 2.18
CA GLY A 96 -17.72 8.09 3.15
C GLY A 96 -16.62 8.95 2.55
N GLU A 97 -15.72 9.43 3.41
CA GLU A 97 -14.52 10.16 3.05
C GLU A 97 -13.27 9.47 3.58
N LEU A 98 -12.16 9.57 2.86
CA LEU A 98 -10.86 9.09 3.33
C LEU A 98 -10.37 9.95 4.51
N PRO A 99 -9.71 9.35 5.52
CA PRO A 99 -9.08 10.11 6.60
C PRO A 99 -8.14 11.20 6.06
N THR A 100 -8.05 12.32 6.76
CA THR A 100 -7.02 13.34 6.50
C THR A 100 -5.82 13.05 7.41
N ILE A 101 -4.70 12.66 6.81
CA ILE A 101 -3.49 12.22 7.54
C ILE A 101 -2.37 13.26 7.38
N SER A 102 -1.93 13.47 6.14
CA SER A 102 -0.98 14.51 5.75
C SER A 102 -1.07 14.70 4.24
N THR A 103 -0.56 15.82 3.73
CA THR A 103 -0.60 16.11 2.28
C THR A 103 0.03 15.01 1.43
N ALA A 104 1.16 14.44 1.89
CA ALA A 104 1.83 13.34 1.20
C ALA A 104 1.04 12.02 1.28
N VAL A 105 0.52 11.68 2.47
CA VAL A 105 -0.22 10.43 2.67
C VAL A 105 -1.55 10.45 1.93
N ASP A 106 -2.25 11.57 2.01
CA ASP A 106 -3.54 11.75 1.34
C ASP A 106 -3.35 11.71 -0.19
N ALA A 107 -2.26 12.28 -0.72
CA ALA A 107 -1.99 12.26 -2.16
C ALA A 107 -1.82 10.84 -2.70
N TYR A 108 -0.99 10.00 -2.07
CA TYR A 108 -0.80 8.63 -2.57
C TYR A 108 -2.04 7.76 -2.30
N ASN A 109 -2.80 7.99 -1.22
CA ASN A 109 -4.06 7.28 -0.98
C ASN A 109 -5.12 7.65 -2.03
N LEU A 110 -5.19 8.91 -2.44
CA LEU A 110 -6.04 9.36 -3.53
C LEU A 110 -5.63 8.73 -4.87
N ALA A 111 -4.32 8.65 -5.16
CA ALA A 111 -3.82 7.97 -6.34
C ALA A 111 -4.13 6.45 -6.32
N SER A 112 -3.95 5.80 -5.17
CA SER A 112 -4.26 4.38 -4.93
C SER A 112 -5.75 4.11 -5.13
N MET A 113 -6.62 4.97 -4.59
CA MET A 113 -8.06 4.91 -4.80
C MET A 113 -8.44 5.06 -6.28
N LYS A 114 -7.88 6.07 -6.97
CA LYS A 114 -8.18 6.35 -8.38
C LYS A 114 -7.77 5.20 -9.30
N THR A 115 -6.58 4.65 -9.08
CA THR A 115 -6.01 3.60 -9.94
C THR A 115 -6.40 2.19 -9.52
N ILE A 116 -6.91 2.03 -8.29
CA ILE A 116 -7.21 0.76 -7.62
C ILE A 116 -5.92 -0.07 -7.33
N ILE A 117 -4.75 0.52 -7.54
CA ILE A 117 -3.44 -0.07 -7.29
C ILE A 117 -3.02 0.30 -5.87
N PRO A 118 -2.66 -0.67 -4.99
CA PRO A 118 -2.06 -0.37 -3.69
C PRO A 118 -0.77 0.42 -3.85
N ILE A 119 -0.69 1.57 -3.17
CA ILE A 119 0.48 2.43 -3.11
C ILE A 119 0.86 2.62 -1.65
N SER A 120 2.15 2.45 -1.35
CA SER A 120 2.76 2.74 -0.06
C SER A 120 3.73 3.91 -0.19
N GLY A 121 3.90 4.68 0.89
CA GLY A 121 4.86 5.77 0.99
C GLY A 121 5.75 5.59 2.21
N PHE A 122 7.05 5.83 2.05
CA PHE A 122 8.03 5.65 3.11
C PHE A 122 8.92 6.88 3.26
N ASP A 123 9.24 7.25 4.50
CA ASP A 123 10.29 8.23 4.75
C ASP A 123 11.65 7.61 4.38
N ARG A 124 12.29 8.20 3.37
CA ARG A 124 13.55 7.71 2.81
C ARG A 124 14.68 7.66 3.85
N ASP A 125 14.71 8.60 4.79
CA ASP A 125 15.79 8.68 5.79
C ASP A 125 15.70 7.54 6.81
N THR A 126 14.57 6.83 6.84
CA THR A 126 14.38 5.64 7.67
C THR A 126 14.74 4.33 6.95
N LEU A 127 15.07 4.37 5.66
CA LEU A 127 15.25 3.18 4.82
C LEU A 127 16.73 2.77 4.67
N HIS A 128 16.98 1.45 4.68
CA HIS A 128 18.33 0.90 4.64
C HIS A 128 18.49 -0.20 3.58
N PRO A 129 18.91 0.13 2.35
CA PRO A 129 19.11 -0.86 1.29
C PRO A 129 20.06 -2.01 1.71
N PRO A 130 20.00 -3.19 1.07
CA PRO A 130 19.14 -3.54 -0.06
C PRO A 130 17.68 -3.79 0.34
N PHE A 131 16.77 -3.56 -0.61
CA PHE A 131 15.35 -3.87 -0.46
C PHE A 131 15.02 -5.24 -1.06
N ASN A 132 14.24 -6.05 -0.37
CA ASN A 132 13.95 -7.42 -0.75
C ASN A 132 12.46 -7.71 -0.62
N VAL A 133 11.87 -8.26 -1.68
CA VAL A 133 10.59 -8.97 -1.61
C VAL A 133 10.89 -10.42 -1.26
N ARG A 134 10.45 -10.84 -0.08
CA ARG A 134 10.66 -12.20 0.43
C ARG A 134 9.48 -12.65 1.27
N PHE A 135 9.43 -13.93 1.60
CA PHE A 135 8.57 -14.40 2.67
C PHE A 135 9.15 -14.02 4.03
N ALA A 136 8.27 -13.76 5.00
CA ALA A 136 8.64 -13.47 6.37
C ALA A 136 9.30 -14.69 7.04
N GLU A 137 10.13 -14.45 8.04
CA GLU A 137 10.59 -15.51 8.93
C GLU A 137 9.50 -15.85 9.96
N ASN A 138 9.46 -17.09 10.44
CA ASN A 138 8.47 -17.46 11.45
C ASN A 138 8.81 -16.79 12.78
N GLY A 139 7.89 -15.99 13.32
CA GLY A 139 8.14 -15.22 14.53
C GLY A 139 8.77 -13.85 14.27
N GLU A 140 8.98 -13.46 13.00
CA GLU A 140 9.56 -12.16 12.66
C GLU A 140 8.67 -11.02 13.20
N PRO A 141 9.21 -10.10 14.02
CA PRO A 141 8.39 -9.06 14.64
C PRO A 141 7.99 -8.00 13.62
N PHE A 142 6.72 -7.60 13.63
CA PHE A 142 6.18 -6.54 12.80
C PHE A 142 5.24 -5.64 13.59
N THR A 143 5.45 -4.32 13.50
CA THR A 143 4.53 -3.33 14.04
C THR A 143 4.04 -2.45 12.90
N GLY A 144 2.80 -2.66 12.48
CA GLY A 144 2.17 -1.89 11.43
C GLY A 144 1.62 -0.56 11.92
N ILE A 145 1.40 0.38 11.00
CA ILE A 145 0.76 1.66 11.30
C ILE A 145 -0.59 1.42 11.99
N GLY A 146 -0.80 2.08 13.13
CA GLY A 146 -2.01 2.01 13.93
C GLY A 146 -2.14 0.74 14.80
N MET A 147 -1.10 -0.08 14.92
CA MET A 147 -1.08 -1.21 15.84
C MET A 147 -0.54 -0.79 17.22
N GLU A 148 -1.21 -1.21 18.29
CA GLU A 148 -0.76 -0.93 19.67
C GLU A 148 0.41 -1.83 20.11
N LYS A 149 0.51 -3.04 19.55
CA LYS A 149 1.51 -4.04 19.90
C LYS A 149 2.08 -4.70 18.63
N PRO A 150 3.36 -5.12 18.65
CA PRO A 150 3.92 -5.92 17.59
C PRO A 150 3.16 -7.25 17.41
N MET A 151 3.16 -7.77 16.20
CA MET A 151 2.73 -9.13 15.89
C MET A 151 3.91 -9.96 15.38
N ALA A 152 3.81 -11.27 15.55
CA ALA A 152 4.72 -12.24 14.93
C ALA A 152 4.22 -12.60 13.53
N LEU A 153 5.06 -12.41 12.51
CA LEU A 153 4.78 -12.84 11.16
C LEU A 153 4.97 -14.35 10.99
N THR A 154 4.31 -14.90 9.98
CA THR A 154 4.39 -16.32 9.61
C THR A 154 4.98 -16.46 8.21
N ARG A 155 5.62 -17.60 7.92
CA ARG A 155 6.37 -17.85 6.67
C ARG A 155 5.56 -17.75 5.37
N ASN A 156 4.23 -17.71 5.42
CA ASN A 156 3.38 -17.51 4.25
C ASN A 156 3.13 -16.03 3.93
N MET A 157 3.55 -15.11 4.79
CA MET A 157 3.36 -13.67 4.58
C MET A 157 4.47 -13.13 3.68
N LEU A 158 4.09 -12.56 2.53
CA LEU A 158 5.01 -11.85 1.66
C LEU A 158 5.29 -10.45 2.24
N VAL A 159 6.55 -10.07 2.30
CA VAL A 159 6.98 -8.78 2.86
C VAL A 159 7.91 -8.05 1.89
N LEU A 160 7.88 -6.72 1.96
CA LEU A 160 8.98 -5.89 1.51
C LEU A 160 9.83 -5.56 2.75
N ALA A 161 11.11 -5.89 2.72
CA ALA A 161 12.04 -5.63 3.81
C ALA A 161 13.27 -4.88 3.32
N ASP A 162 13.86 -4.08 4.19
CA ASP A 162 15.19 -3.51 4.01
C ASP A 162 16.23 -4.38 4.76
N SER A 163 17.49 -3.93 4.84
CA SER A 163 18.56 -4.67 5.56
C SER A 163 18.36 -4.78 7.07
N ARG A 164 17.43 -4.01 7.65
CA ARG A 164 17.22 -3.90 9.11
C ARG A 164 15.84 -4.38 9.55
N LYS A 165 14.81 -4.26 8.72
CA LYS A 165 13.41 -4.44 9.13
C LYS A 165 12.46 -4.72 7.97
N VAL A 166 11.29 -5.25 8.31
CA VAL A 166 10.13 -5.30 7.41
C VAL A 166 9.55 -3.90 7.25
N LEU A 167 9.39 -3.47 5.99
CA LEU A 167 8.79 -2.19 5.61
C LEU A 167 7.27 -2.31 5.45
N CYS A 168 6.79 -3.42 4.88
CA CYS A 168 5.36 -3.71 4.81
C CYS A 168 5.09 -5.22 4.69
N ILE A 169 3.93 -5.64 5.21
CA ILE A 169 3.28 -6.88 4.78
C ILE A 169 2.68 -6.57 3.41
N TYR A 170 3.23 -7.12 2.35
CA TYR A 170 2.96 -6.67 1.00
C TYR A 170 1.67 -7.30 0.42
N PRO A 171 0.77 -6.51 -0.21
CA PRO A 171 0.61 -5.05 -0.22
C PRO A 171 -0.53 -4.62 0.74
N HIS A 172 -0.56 -5.21 1.93
CA HIS A 172 -1.65 -5.04 2.89
C HIS A 172 -1.40 -3.90 3.88
N ARG A 173 -0.21 -3.83 4.49
CA ARG A 173 0.03 -2.96 5.65
C ARG A 173 1.48 -2.53 5.78
N ASP A 174 1.69 -1.22 5.89
CA ASP A 174 3.00 -0.61 6.10
C ASP A 174 3.42 -0.61 7.57
N ALA A 175 4.72 -0.66 7.82
CA ALA A 175 5.34 -0.60 9.13
C ALA A 175 5.27 0.82 9.73
N ASP A 176 5.07 0.92 11.04
CA ASP A 176 5.00 2.21 11.73
C ASP A 176 6.34 2.95 11.71
N GLN A 177 7.45 2.20 11.75
CA GLN A 177 8.81 2.75 11.85
C GLN A 177 9.27 3.53 10.61
N THR A 178 8.57 3.40 9.49
CA THR A 178 8.92 4.03 8.21
C THR A 178 7.84 4.96 7.67
N LYS A 179 6.85 5.28 8.52
CA LYS A 179 5.75 6.17 8.13
C LYS A 179 6.27 7.57 7.85
N ILE A 180 5.62 8.23 6.90
CA ILE A 180 5.83 9.66 6.68
C ILE A 180 5.27 10.43 7.89
N THR A 181 6.10 11.28 8.50
CA THR A 181 5.68 12.19 9.57
C THR A 181 5.48 13.61 9.03
N LEU A 182 4.85 14.47 9.83
CA LEU A 182 4.81 15.91 9.60
C LEU A 182 6.19 16.53 9.81
#